data_AF-A0A2H3DG72-F1
#
_entry.id   AF-A0A2H3DG72-F1
#
_cell.length_a   1.000
_cell.length_b   1.000
_cell.length_c   1.000
_cell.angle_alpha   90.00
_cell.angle_beta   90.00
_cell.angle_gamma   90.00
#
_symmetry.space_group_name_H-M   'P 1'
#
loop_
_entity.id
_entity.type
_entity.pdbx_description
1 polymer ?
#
loop_
_entity_poly.entity_id
_entity_poly.type
_entity_poly.pdbx_seq_one_letter_code
_entity_poly.pdbx_strand_id
1 'polypeptide(L)'
;LRQNGPPLDAEKPALLAAITDGPARLADLEKMIAEAQQALEGLLCERELVKAQLADAKTLLHPIRSLSDEIFQEIFSWCVYKWGDIRTLPRARSADSLDPQRPPWTLTRVSRRWREIALSSPRLWSTVI
;
A
#
# COMPACT_ATOMS: atom_id res chain seq x y z
N LEU A 1 48.25 10.19 19.09
CA LEU A 1 48.91 11.50 18.92
C LEU A 1 48.55 12.39 20.11
N ARG A 2 49.35 12.36 21.20
CA ARG A 2 49.14 13.14 22.43
C ARG A 2 50.40 13.95 22.80
N GLN A 3 50.98 14.63 21.81
CA GLN A 3 52.07 15.59 22.03
C GLN A 3 51.86 16.79 21.11
N ASN A 4 51.97 18.00 21.66
CA ASN A 4 51.82 19.27 20.95
C ASN A 4 53.16 19.81 20.42
N GLY A 5 54.22 18.98 20.41
CA GLY A 5 55.54 19.34 19.89
C GLY A 5 55.66 19.12 18.37
N PRO A 6 56.68 19.71 17.70
CA PRO A 6 56.93 19.44 16.30
C PRO A 6 57.27 17.95 16.07
N PRO A 7 56.89 17.37 14.91
CA PRO A 7 57.11 15.95 14.62
C PRO A 7 58.60 15.59 14.64
N LEU A 8 58.91 14.40 15.17
CA LEU A 8 60.28 13.89 15.21
C LEU A 8 60.83 13.69 13.79
N ASP A 9 62.14 13.85 13.60
CA ASP A 9 62.78 13.69 12.28
C ASP A 9 62.53 12.30 11.65
N ALA A 10 62.31 11.28 12.48
CA ALA A 10 61.94 9.94 12.04
C ALA A 10 60.48 9.81 11.54
N GLU A 11 59.58 10.71 11.94
CA GLU A 11 58.15 10.70 11.57
C GLU A 11 57.88 11.55 10.32
N LYS A 12 58.74 12.54 10.05
CA LYS A 12 58.63 13.44 8.88
C LYS A 12 58.54 12.70 7.54
N PRO A 13 59.31 11.62 7.25
CA PRO A 13 59.23 10.91 5.98
C PRO A 13 57.87 10.23 5.78
N ALA A 14 57.32 9.63 6.83
CA ALA A 14 56.01 8.97 6.78
C ALA A 14 54.87 9.98 6.57
N LEU A 15 54.95 11.14 7.22
CA LEU A 15 53.99 12.24 7.03
C LEU A 15 54.07 12.83 5.62
N LEU A 16 55.29 13.02 5.08
CA LEU A 16 55.48 13.50 3.71
C LEU A 16 54.98 12.49 2.68
N ALA A 17 55.22 11.19 2.88
CA ALA A 17 54.66 10.14 2.03
C ALA A 17 53.12 10.15 2.08
N ALA A 18 52.52 10.31 3.28
CA ALA A 18 51.07 10.42 3.42
C ALA A 18 50.49 11.68 2.75
N ILE A 19 51.21 12.80 2.73
CA ILE A 19 50.81 14.02 2.01
C ILE A 19 50.92 13.83 0.49
N THR A 20 51.89 13.04 0.04
CA THR A 20 52.14 12.82 -1.39
C THR A 20 51.19 11.78 -2.00
N ASP A 21 50.99 10.65 -1.32
CA ASP A 21 50.15 9.53 -1.78
C ASP A 21 48.68 9.64 -1.32
N GLY A 22 48.44 10.42 -0.27
CA GLY A 22 47.12 10.65 0.31
C GLY A 22 46.08 11.14 -0.70
N PRO A 23 46.36 12.18 -1.51
CA PRO A 23 45.41 12.71 -2.49
C PRO A 23 44.98 11.67 -3.53
N ALA A 24 45.90 10.85 -4.02
CA ALA A 24 45.59 9.79 -4.99
C ALA A 24 44.67 8.73 -4.38
N ARG A 25 44.99 8.25 -3.18
CA ARG A 25 44.12 7.33 -2.44
C ARG A 25 42.76 7.92 -2.10
N LEU A 26 42.70 9.22 -1.80
CA LEU A 26 41.44 9.92 -1.51
C LEU A 26 40.57 9.98 -2.77
N ALA A 27 41.16 10.34 -3.92
CA ALA A 27 40.46 10.36 -5.20
C ALA A 27 39.93 8.97 -5.61
N ASP A 28 40.72 7.91 -5.40
CA ASP A 28 40.27 6.53 -5.65
C ASP A 28 39.07 6.15 -4.76
N LEU A 29 39.12 6.49 -3.47
CA LEU A 29 38.02 6.24 -2.54
C LEU A 29 36.78 7.06 -2.91
N GLU A 30 36.92 8.33 -3.26
CA GLU A 30 35.80 9.16 -3.72
C GLU A 30 35.15 8.60 -4.98
N LYS A 31 35.96 8.09 -5.92
CA LYS A 31 35.47 7.40 -7.11
C LYS A 31 34.69 6.14 -6.75
N MET A 32 35.23 5.29 -5.88
CA MET A 32 34.53 4.08 -5.41
C MET A 32 33.22 4.41 -4.68
N ILE A 33 33.21 5.48 -3.89
CA ILE A 33 32.00 5.96 -3.20
C ILE A 33 30.96 6.42 -4.22
N ALA A 34 31.37 7.21 -5.22
CA ALA A 34 30.46 7.69 -6.27
C ALA A 34 29.85 6.52 -7.07
N GLU A 35 30.67 5.54 -7.46
CA GLU A 35 30.21 4.34 -8.17
C GLU A 35 29.22 3.52 -7.31
N ALA A 36 29.53 3.34 -6.02
CA ALA A 36 28.65 2.63 -5.09
C ALA A 36 27.33 3.38 -4.84
N GLN A 37 27.37 4.71 -4.75
CA GLN A 37 26.18 5.55 -4.62
C GLN A 37 25.29 5.44 -5.85
N GLN A 38 25.86 5.50 -7.06
CA GLN A 38 25.10 5.35 -8.30
C GLN A 38 24.45 3.97 -8.41
N ALA A 39 25.18 2.90 -8.05
CA ALA A 39 24.63 1.55 -8.02
C ALA A 39 23.49 1.43 -7.00
N LEU A 40 23.66 2.02 -5.82
CA LEU A 40 22.63 2.04 -4.78
C LEU A 40 21.37 2.77 -5.24
N GLU A 41 21.50 3.94 -5.87
CA GLU A 41 20.38 4.70 -6.42
C GLU A 41 19.60 3.87 -7.46
N GLY A 42 20.31 3.19 -8.37
CA GLY A 42 19.69 2.29 -9.35
C GLY A 42 18.87 1.19 -8.68
N LEU A 43 19.44 0.52 -7.67
CA LEU A 43 18.75 -0.53 -6.91
C LEU A 43 17.54 0.00 -6.13
N LEU A 44 17.62 1.22 -5.58
CA LEU A 44 16.50 1.86 -4.89
C LEU A 44 15.34 2.17 -5.85
N CYS A 45 15.63 2.69 -7.04
CA CYS A 45 14.64 2.92 -8.08
C CYS A 45 13.96 1.61 -8.50
N GLU A 46 14.74 0.56 -8.77
CA GLU A 46 14.21 -0.76 -9.13
C GLU A 46 13.35 -1.34 -8.00
N ARG A 47 13.79 -1.21 -6.74
CA ARG A 47 13.02 -1.66 -5.58
C ARG A 47 11.65 -1.01 -5.52
N GLU A 48 11.56 0.30 -5.72
CA GLU A 48 10.27 1.01 -5.69
C GLU A 48 9.38 0.63 -6.89
N LEU A 49 9.97 0.43 -8.07
CA LEU A 49 9.24 -0.08 -9.24
C LEU A 49 8.63 -1.47 -8.97
N VAL A 50 9.43 -2.41 -8.45
CA VAL A 50 8.97 -3.77 -8.14
C VAL A 50 7.89 -3.75 -7.06
N LYS A 51 8.02 -2.89 -6.03
CA LYS A 51 6.97 -2.72 -5.01
C LYS A 51 5.65 -2.24 -5.63
N ALA A 52 5.69 -1.27 -6.54
CA ALA A 52 4.50 -0.79 -7.23
C ALA A 52 3.84 -1.90 -8.05
N GLN A 53 4.63 -2.63 -8.84
CA GLN A 53 4.14 -3.78 -9.63
C GLN A 53 3.51 -4.88 -8.75
N LEU A 54 4.12 -5.19 -7.61
CA LEU A 54 3.58 -6.17 -6.66
C LEU A 54 2.26 -5.69 -6.02
N ALA A 55 2.17 -4.40 -5.68
CA ALA A 55 0.94 -3.82 -5.16
C ALA A 55 -0.20 -3.92 -6.18
N ASP A 56 0.08 -3.53 -7.44
CA ASP A 56 -0.88 -3.61 -8.53
C ASP A 56 -1.33 -5.06 -8.77
N ALA A 57 -0.39 -6.01 -8.83
CA ALA A 57 -0.70 -7.42 -9.00
C ALA A 57 -1.58 -7.96 -7.87
N LYS A 58 -1.27 -7.62 -6.60
CA LYS A 58 -2.10 -8.00 -5.44
C LYS A 58 -3.50 -7.41 -5.53
N THR A 59 -3.63 -6.16 -5.96
CA THR A 59 -4.91 -5.49 -6.13
C THR A 59 -5.72 -6.11 -7.27
N LEU A 60 -5.08 -6.45 -8.39
CA LEU A 60 -5.72 -7.06 -9.56
C LEU A 60 -6.18 -8.49 -9.29
N LEU A 61 -5.34 -9.28 -8.61
CA LEU A 61 -5.62 -10.68 -8.26
C LEU A 61 -6.35 -10.83 -6.92
N HIS A 62 -6.82 -9.74 -6.33
CA HIS A 62 -7.53 -9.80 -5.06
C HIS A 62 -8.80 -10.68 -5.20
N PRO A 63 -9.04 -11.66 -4.31
CA PRO A 63 -10.14 -12.64 -4.45
C PRO A 63 -11.53 -12.03 -4.64
N ILE A 64 -11.75 -10.83 -4.09
CA ILE A 64 -13.01 -10.08 -4.26
C ILE A 64 -13.31 -9.73 -5.73
N ARG A 65 -12.30 -9.66 -6.59
CA ARG A 65 -12.45 -9.38 -8.03
C ARG A 65 -12.79 -10.63 -8.83
N SER A 66 -12.39 -11.81 -8.36
CA SER A 66 -12.74 -13.10 -8.96
C SER A 66 -14.03 -13.72 -8.42
N LEU A 67 -14.56 -13.18 -7.33
CA LEU A 67 -15.82 -13.64 -6.75
C LEU A 67 -16.94 -13.48 -7.78
N SER A 68 -17.81 -14.48 -7.94
CA SER A 68 -18.92 -14.40 -8.89
C SER A 68 -20.05 -13.49 -8.38
N ASP A 69 -20.92 -13.04 -9.27
CA ASP A 69 -22.03 -12.16 -8.92
C ASP A 69 -23.03 -12.84 -7.98
N GLU A 70 -23.20 -14.16 -8.07
CA GLU A 70 -24.07 -14.94 -7.20
C GLU A 70 -23.63 -14.86 -5.73
N ILE A 71 -22.32 -14.90 -5.46
CA ILE A 71 -21.84 -14.81 -4.08
C ILE A 71 -22.04 -13.40 -3.53
N PHE A 72 -21.89 -12.35 -4.36
CA PHE A 72 -22.25 -11.00 -3.95
C PHE A 72 -23.74 -10.89 -3.63
N GLN A 73 -24.62 -11.45 -4.47
CA GLN A 73 -26.05 -11.48 -4.22
C GLN A 73 -26.39 -12.19 -2.91
N GLU A 74 -25.74 -13.33 -2.66
CA GLU A 74 -25.89 -14.08 -1.41
C GLU A 74 -25.47 -13.20 -0.22
N ILE A 75 -24.25 -12.65 -0.22
CA ILE A 75 -23.76 -11.74 0.83
C ILE A 75 -24.72 -10.57 1.06
N PHE A 76 -25.16 -9.90 -0.01
CA PHE A 76 -26.07 -8.76 0.07
C PHE A 76 -27.42 -9.15 0.69
N SER A 77 -27.88 -10.38 0.48
CA SER A 77 -29.12 -10.88 1.07
C SER A 77 -29.07 -11.01 2.59
N TRP A 78 -27.87 -11.13 3.17
CA TRP A 78 -27.63 -11.11 4.62
C TRP A 78 -27.54 -9.68 5.19
N CYS A 79 -27.35 -8.68 4.35
CA CYS A 79 -27.25 -7.29 4.76
C CYS A 79 -28.60 -6.55 4.83
N VAL A 80 -29.64 -7.07 4.17
CA VAL A 80 -30.97 -6.46 4.10
C VAL A 80 -31.97 -7.21 4.98
N TYR A 81 -32.93 -6.48 5.54
CA TYR A 81 -34.06 -7.12 6.23
C TYR A 81 -35.00 -7.75 5.22
N LYS A 82 -35.51 -8.94 5.54
CA LYS A 82 -36.59 -9.60 4.80
C LYS A 82 -37.93 -9.27 5.43
N TRP A 83 -39.02 -9.49 4.72
CA TRP A 83 -40.39 -9.32 5.25
C TRP A 83 -40.63 -10.06 6.57
N GLY A 84 -40.01 -11.24 6.74
CA GLY A 84 -40.04 -11.98 8.01
C GLY A 84 -39.42 -11.21 9.18
N ASP A 85 -38.27 -10.57 8.94
CA ASP A 85 -37.53 -9.80 9.94
C ASP A 85 -38.32 -8.56 10.38
N ILE A 86 -39.00 -7.87 9.47
CA ILE A 86 -39.84 -6.71 9.79
C ILE A 86 -40.99 -7.09 10.74
N ARG A 87 -41.52 -8.31 10.59
CA ARG A 87 -42.60 -8.82 11.44
C ARG A 87 -42.09 -9.19 12.84
N THR A 88 -40.90 -9.77 12.94
CA THR A 88 -40.38 -10.38 14.19
C THR A 88 -39.42 -9.48 14.97
N LEU A 89 -38.67 -8.61 14.30
CA LEU A 89 -37.62 -7.80 14.90
C LEU A 89 -38.07 -6.33 15.04
N PRO A 90 -38.17 -5.79 16.27
CA PRO A 90 -38.54 -4.39 16.50
C PRO A 90 -37.62 -3.40 15.76
N ARG A 91 -36.32 -3.72 15.67
CA ARG A 91 -35.31 -2.88 14.99
C ARG A 91 -35.51 -2.80 13.47
N ALA A 92 -36.05 -3.84 12.85
CA ALA A 92 -36.36 -3.84 11.42
C ALA A 92 -37.65 -3.07 11.14
N ARG A 93 -38.64 -3.14 12.05
CA ARG A 93 -39.91 -2.41 11.93
C ARG A 93 -39.76 -0.89 12.07
N SER A 94 -38.86 -0.44 12.93
CA SER A 94 -38.55 0.99 13.09
C SER A 94 -37.49 1.49 12.11
N ALA A 95 -37.01 0.64 11.20
CA ALA A 95 -36.06 1.05 10.19
C ALA A 95 -36.76 1.84 9.09
N ASP A 96 -36.34 3.08 8.89
CA ASP A 96 -36.70 3.82 7.69
C ASP A 96 -36.06 3.13 6.48
N SER A 97 -36.90 2.64 5.57
CA SER A 97 -36.48 1.90 4.38
C SER A 97 -35.87 2.81 3.32
N LEU A 98 -36.13 4.13 3.40
CA LEU A 98 -35.60 5.15 2.49
C LEU A 98 -34.33 5.81 3.03
N ASP A 99 -33.85 5.42 4.22
CA ASP A 99 -32.60 5.92 4.78
C ASP A 99 -31.41 5.52 3.88
N PRO A 100 -30.74 6.47 3.20
CA PRO A 100 -29.64 6.18 2.29
C PRO A 100 -28.37 5.67 3.01
N GLN A 101 -28.35 5.69 4.35
CA GLN A 101 -27.30 5.12 5.18
C GLN A 101 -27.56 3.66 5.56
N ARG A 102 -28.63 3.03 5.05
CA ARG A 102 -28.97 1.63 5.30
C ARG A 102 -28.95 0.80 4.01
N PRO A 103 -28.70 -0.53 4.11
CA PRO A 103 -28.95 -1.44 3.01
C PRO A 103 -30.43 -1.41 2.60
N PRO A 104 -30.74 -1.57 1.30
CA PRO A 104 -29.81 -1.87 0.20
C PRO A 104 -29.03 -0.65 -0.32
N TRP A 105 -29.38 0.58 0.04
CA TRP A 105 -28.77 1.80 -0.50
C TRP A 105 -27.25 1.87 -0.34
N THR A 106 -26.73 1.52 0.84
CA THR A 106 -25.28 1.53 1.10
C THR A 106 -24.50 0.59 0.19
N LEU A 107 -25.08 -0.55 -0.20
CA LEU A 107 -24.44 -1.52 -1.10
C LEU A 107 -24.20 -0.89 -2.49
N THR A 108 -25.11 -0.02 -2.95
CA THR A 108 -24.99 0.68 -4.24
C THR A 108 -23.91 1.76 -4.28
N ARG A 109 -23.30 2.10 -3.14
CA ARG A 109 -22.32 3.19 -3.00
C ARG A 109 -20.88 2.71 -2.88
N VAL A 110 -20.66 1.41 -2.72
CA VAL A 110 -19.30 0.84 -2.50
C VAL A 110 -18.46 0.85 -3.77
N SER A 111 -18.98 0.30 -4.87
CA SER A 111 -18.29 0.24 -6.16
C SER A 111 -19.30 0.16 -7.30
N ARG A 112 -18.82 0.38 -8.55
CA ARG A 112 -19.65 0.20 -9.75
C ARG A 112 -20.23 -1.21 -9.83
N ARG A 113 -19.42 -2.23 -9.60
CA ARG A 113 -19.84 -3.64 -9.64
C ARG A 113 -20.90 -3.95 -8.58
N TRP A 114 -20.68 -3.49 -7.34
CA TRP A 114 -21.66 -3.70 -6.26
C TRP A 114 -22.99 -3.03 -6.57
N ARG A 115 -22.95 -1.82 -7.15
CA ARG A 115 -24.14 -1.11 -7.63
C ARG A 115 -24.88 -1.90 -8.69
N GLU A 116 -24.18 -2.37 -9.72
CA GLU A 116 -24.79 -3.16 -10.81
C GLU A 116 -25.47 -4.41 -10.24
N ILE A 117 -24.78 -5.19 -9.40
CA ILE A 117 -25.32 -6.41 -8.78
C ILE A 117 -26.50 -6.10 -7.84
N ALA A 118 -26.39 -5.07 -7.01
CA ALA A 118 -27.44 -4.71 -6.07
C ALA A 118 -28.71 -4.22 -6.79
N LEU A 119 -28.57 -3.41 -7.84
CA LEU A 119 -29.69 -2.92 -8.63
C LEU A 119 -30.30 -4.03 -9.50
N SER A 120 -29.51 -4.98 -9.99
CA SER A 120 -30.00 -6.13 -10.76
C SER A 120 -30.66 -7.20 -9.90
N SER A 121 -30.73 -7.03 -8.58
CA SER A 121 -31.26 -8.02 -7.62
C SER A 121 -32.54 -7.52 -6.95
N PRO A 122 -33.73 -7.70 -7.57
CA PRO A 122 -35.00 -7.18 -7.06
C PRO A 122 -35.33 -7.59 -5.62
N ARG A 123 -34.85 -8.76 -5.21
CA ARG A 123 -35.07 -9.30 -3.86
C ARG A 123 -34.54 -8.38 -2.76
N LEU A 124 -33.44 -7.65 -3.02
CA LEU A 124 -32.85 -6.73 -2.04
C LEU A 124 -33.71 -5.48 -1.79
N TRP A 125 -34.60 -5.15 -2.72
CA TRP A 125 -35.46 -3.95 -2.68
C TRP A 125 -36.89 -4.27 -2.28
N SER A 126 -37.21 -5.54 -2.01
CA SER A 126 -38.58 -6.02 -1.76
C SER A 126 -39.23 -5.49 -0.48
N THR A 127 -38.45 -4.86 0.39
CA THR A 127 -38.91 -4.27 1.66
C THR A 127 -38.82 -2.74 1.68
N VAL A 128 -38.47 -2.11 0.56
CA VAL A 128 -38.49 -0.65 0.42
C VAL A 128 -39.91 -0.23 0.06
N ILE A 129 -40.50 0.66 0.86
CA ILE A 129 -41.90 1.12 0.75
C ILE A 129 -41.94 2.64 0.67
#